data_AF-A0A416JK60-F1
#
_entry.id   AF-A0A416JK60-F1
#
_cell.length_a   1.000
_cell.length_b   1.000
_cell.length_c   1.000
_cell.angle_alpha   90.00
_cell.angle_beta   90.00
_cell.angle_gamma   90.00
#
_symmetry.space_group_name_H-M   'P 1'
#
loop_
_entity.id
_entity.type
_entity.pdbx_description
1 polymer ?
#
loop_
_entity_poly.entity_id
_entity_poly.type
_entity_poly.pdbx_seq_one_letter_code
_entity_poly.pdbx_strand_id
1 'polypeptide(L)'
;MLWYLLRTWPGREEMLVKEIQKTVPSYLYQEVFVIYNERIWRRQGESIIHAEPLFPGCVFLTCEKTDPFLCIYSGSRLCQPCLLPESFPHIH
;
A
#
# COMPACT_ATOMS: atom_id res chain seq x y z
N MET A 1 -10.17 12.37 -1.52
CA MET A 1 -9.51 11.05 -1.63
C MET A 1 -8.76 10.80 -0.34
N LEU A 2 -9.14 9.76 0.39
CA LEU A 2 -8.55 9.35 1.66
C LEU A 2 -7.61 8.18 1.42
N TRP A 3 -6.54 8.12 2.20
CA TRP A 3 -5.53 7.07 2.14
C TRP A 3 -5.51 6.30 3.46
N TYR A 4 -5.58 4.98 3.36
CA TYR A 4 -5.50 4.06 4.48
C TYR A 4 -4.26 3.19 4.33
N LEU A 5 -3.60 2.94 5.46
CA LEU A 5 -2.49 2.01 5.56
C LEU A 5 -2.92 0.80 6.35
N LEU A 6 -2.74 -0.35 5.72
CA LEU A 6 -3.04 -1.65 6.29
C LEU A 6 -1.72 -2.33 6.61
N ARG A 7 -1.56 -2.79 7.85
CA ARG A 7 -0.34 -3.50 8.29
C ARG A 7 -0.49 -5.01 8.11
N THR A 8 0.56 -5.62 7.59
CA THR A 8 0.72 -7.08 7.47
C THR A 8 2.17 -7.47 7.76
N TRP A 9 2.45 -8.77 7.73
CA TRP A 9 3.82 -9.27 7.83
C TRP A 9 4.59 -8.92 6.56
N PRO A 10 5.86 -8.45 6.66
CA PRO A 10 6.70 -8.24 5.50
C PRO A 10 6.76 -9.48 4.60
N GLY A 11 6.61 -9.29 3.29
CA GLY A 11 6.53 -10.36 2.29
C GLY A 11 5.12 -10.95 2.10
N ARG A 12 4.10 -10.44 2.80
CA ARG A 12 2.68 -10.84 2.63
C ARG A 12 1.78 -9.72 2.07
N GLU A 13 2.37 -8.63 1.61
CA GLU A 13 1.65 -7.44 1.13
C GLU A 13 0.77 -7.79 -0.07
N GLU A 14 1.33 -8.46 -1.09
CA GLU A 14 0.60 -8.90 -2.28
C GLU A 14 -0.53 -9.89 -1.97
N MET A 15 -0.34 -10.74 -0.94
CA MET A 15 -1.39 -11.64 -0.49
C MET A 15 -2.57 -10.86 0.12
N LEU A 16 -2.28 -9.83 0.92
CA LEU A 16 -3.30 -8.98 1.51
C LEU A 16 -4.05 -8.17 0.43
N VAL A 17 -3.34 -7.62 -0.57
CA VAL A 17 -3.95 -6.96 -1.73
C VAL A 17 -4.98 -7.86 -2.40
N LYS A 18 -4.59 -9.11 -2.72
CA LYS A 18 -5.49 -10.09 -3.36
C LYS A 18 -6.69 -10.45 -2.49
N GLU A 19 -6.48 -10.62 -1.18
CA GLU A 19 -7.58 -10.94 -0.27
C GLU A 19 -8.59 -9.80 -0.18
N ILE A 20 -8.13 -8.55 -0.13
CA ILE A 20 -9.00 -7.37 -0.14
C ILE A 20 -9.79 -7.30 -1.45
N GLN A 21 -9.12 -7.45 -2.60
CA GLN A 21 -9.78 -7.44 -3.90
C GLN A 21 -10.85 -8.55 -4.05
N LYS A 22 -10.65 -9.67 -3.36
CA LYS A 22 -11.59 -10.81 -3.37
C LYS A 22 -12.76 -10.62 -2.40
N THR A 23 -12.52 -10.01 -1.24
CA THR A 23 -13.47 -10.00 -0.11
C THR A 23 -14.19 -8.67 0.09
N VAL A 24 -13.57 -7.57 -0.31
CA VAL A 24 -14.12 -6.21 -0.18
C VAL A 24 -14.74 -5.82 -1.51
N PRO A 25 -16.02 -5.43 -1.54
CA PRO A 25 -16.65 -4.91 -2.75
C PRO A 25 -15.87 -3.72 -3.35
N SER A 26 -15.61 -3.78 -4.66
CA SER A 26 -14.79 -2.80 -5.38
C SER A 26 -15.36 -1.37 -5.42
N TYR A 27 -16.63 -1.16 -5.02
CA TYR A 27 -17.20 0.19 -4.91
C TYR A 27 -16.84 0.89 -3.58
N LEU A 28 -16.28 0.15 -2.60
CA LEU A 28 -15.91 0.70 -1.29
C LEU A 28 -14.51 1.33 -1.29
N TYR A 29 -13.69 1.05 -2.30
CA TYR A 29 -12.34 1.58 -2.44
C TYR A 29 -12.03 1.85 -3.93
N GLN A 30 -11.15 2.79 -4.22
CA GLN A 30 -10.67 3.05 -5.57
C GLN A 30 -9.53 2.11 -5.93
N GLU A 31 -8.47 2.10 -5.11
CA GLU A 31 -7.29 1.28 -5.35
C GLU A 31 -6.79 0.62 -4.07
N VAL A 32 -6.12 -0.52 -4.22
CA VAL A 32 -5.37 -1.20 -3.17
C VAL A 32 -4.05 -1.70 -3.76
N PHE A 33 -2.92 -1.30 -3.18
CA PHE A 33 -1.60 -1.46 -3.80
C PHE A 33 -0.44 -1.47 -2.80
N VAL A 34 0.72 -1.91 -3.27
CA VAL A 34 2.01 -1.85 -2.58
C VAL A 34 2.91 -0.87 -3.32
N ILE A 35 3.63 -0.03 -2.60
CA ILE A 35 4.62 0.88 -3.20
C ILE A 35 5.96 0.16 -3.24
N TYR A 36 6.56 0.07 -4.43
CA TYR A 36 7.88 -0.51 -4.66
C TYR A 36 8.93 0.56 -4.93
N ASN A 37 10.16 0.32 -4.49
CA ASN A 37 11.33 1.08 -4.86
C ASN A 37 12.14 0.28 -5.88
N GLU A 38 12.31 0.84 -7.08
CA GLU A 38 13.14 0.25 -8.13
C GLU A 38 14.57 0.82 -8.07
N ARG A 39 15.56 -0.06 -7.96
CA ARG A 39 16.98 0.27 -8.03
C ARG A 39 17.57 -0.33 -9.30
N ILE A 40 18.08 0.53 -10.18
CA ILE A 40 18.76 0.13 -11.40
C ILE A 40 20.26 0.11 -11.13
N TRP A 41 20.85 -1.08 -11.10
CA TRP A 41 22.29 -1.27 -11.02
C TRP A 41 22.87 -1.48 -12.41
N ARG A 42 23.86 -0.68 -12.81
CA ARG A 42 24.61 -0.91 -14.05
C ARG A 42 25.95 -1.57 -13.73
N ARG A 43 26.18 -2.79 -14.20
CA ARG A 43 27.47 -3.49 -14.12
C ARG A 43 27.82 -4.04 -15.51
N GLN A 44 29.02 -3.69 -16.01
CA GLN A 44 29.56 -4.23 -17.27
C GLN A 44 28.62 -4.17 -18.49
N GLY A 45 27.74 -3.16 -18.56
CA GLY A 45 26.79 -2.98 -19.66
C GLY A 45 25.41 -3.62 -19.43
N GLU A 46 25.24 -4.43 -18.39
CA GLU A 46 23.95 -4.99 -18.00
C GLU A 46 23.25 -4.12 -16.94
N SER A 47 21.94 -3.88 -17.12
CA SER A 47 21.08 -3.20 -16.15
C SER A 47 20.30 -4.23 -15.34
N ILE A 48 20.64 -4.37 -14.05
CA ILE A 48 19.91 -5.22 -13.10
C ILE A 48 18.90 -4.34 -12.38
N ILE A 49 17.61 -4.61 -12.59
CA ILE A 49 16.52 -3.94 -11.88
C ILE A 49 16.21 -4.74 -10.62
N HIS A 50 16.34 -4.10 -9.46
CA HIS A 50 15.96 -4.67 -8.18
C HIS A 50 14.78 -3.88 -7.62
N ALA A 51 13.62 -4.52 -7.50
CA ALA A 51 12.42 -3.90 -6.93
C ALA A 51 12.15 -4.51 -5.54
N GLU A 52 12.06 -3.66 -4.52
CA GLU A 52 11.70 -4.06 -3.16
C GLU A 52 10.54 -3.20 -2.66
N PRO A 53 9.65 -3.70 -1.79
CA PRO A 53 8.64 -2.86 -1.15
C PRO A 53 9.30 -1.67 -0.47
N LEU A 54 8.88 -0.45 -0.82
CA LEU A 54 9.40 0.79 -0.23
C LEU A 54 9.07 0.86 1.28
N PHE A 55 7.92 0.29 1.65
CA PHE A 55 7.45 0.17 3.03
C PHE A 55 7.10 -1.29 3.35
N PRO A 56 8.05 -2.11 3.82
CA PRO A 56 7.78 -3.50 4.17
C PRO A 56 6.66 -3.64 5.21
N GLY A 57 5.75 -4.57 4.96
CA GLY A 57 4.57 -4.86 5.77
C GLY A 57 3.42 -3.86 5.59
N CYS A 58 3.46 -3.00 4.56
CA CYS A 58 2.44 -1.98 4.32
C CYS A 58 1.69 -2.20 3.01
N VAL A 59 0.36 -2.13 3.07
CA VAL A 59 -0.53 -2.04 1.91
C VAL A 59 -1.31 -0.74 2.01
N PHE A 60 -1.45 -0.06 0.88
CA PHE A 60 -2.16 1.20 0.78
C PHE A 60 -3.52 0.98 0.12
N LEU A 61 -4.51 1.71 0.59
CA LEU A 61 -5.87 1.68 0.05
C LEU A 61 -6.41 3.11 -0.07
N THR A 62 -7.07 3.42 -1.18
CA THR A 62 -7.63 4.74 -1.45
C THR A 62 -9.16 4.69 -1.55
N CYS A 63 -9.86 5.72 -1.08
CA CYS A 63 -11.30 5.83 -1.26
C CYS A 63 -11.79 7.30 -1.33
N GLU A 64 -12.98 7.53 -1.88
CA GLU A 64 -13.52 8.90 -2.02
C GLU A 64 -14.18 9.44 -0.75
N LYS A 65 -14.78 8.55 0.04
CA LYS A 65 -15.61 8.88 1.19
C LYS A 65 -15.24 8.00 2.37
N THR A 66 -15.46 8.51 3.59
CA THR A 66 -15.36 7.73 4.82
C THR A 66 -16.55 6.77 4.88
N ASP A 67 -16.42 5.62 4.21
CA ASP A 67 -17.45 4.60 4.27
C ASP A 67 -17.31 3.79 5.58
N PRO A 68 -18.32 3.75 6.46
CA PRO A 68 -18.24 3.05 7.73
C PRO A 68 -17.99 1.54 7.57
N PHE A 69 -18.31 0.94 6.42
CA PHE A 69 -18.03 -0.48 6.17
C PHE A 69 -16.53 -0.76 5.99
N LEU A 70 -15.79 0.19 5.41
CA LEU A 70 -14.32 0.08 5.28
C LEU A 70 -13.65 0.14 6.67
N CYS A 71 -14.22 0.92 7.60
CA CYS A 71 -13.76 0.97 8.98
C CYS A 71 -13.85 -0.40 9.68
N ILE A 72 -14.82 -1.26 9.33
CA ILE A 72 -15.01 -2.59 9.94
C ILE A 72 -13.90 -3.55 9.50
N TYR A 73 -13.53 -3.57 8.22
CA TYR A 73 -12.38 -4.33 7.73
C TYR A 73 -11.05 -3.81 8.28
N SER A 74 -11.00 -2.51 8.58
CA SER A 74 -9.83 -1.86 9.17
C SER A 74 -9.73 -2.02 10.71
N GLY A 75 -10.84 -2.41 11.36
CA GLY A 75 -11.06 -2.35 12.81
C GLY A 75 -10.37 -3.42 13.65
N SER A 76 -9.69 -4.38 13.02
CA SER A 76 -8.86 -5.38 13.70
C SER A 76 -7.47 -4.83 14.06
N ARG A 77 -7.37 -3.74 14.84
CA ARG A 77 -6.11 -3.14 15.40
C ARG A 77 -4.95 -2.89 14.42
N LEU A 78 -5.12 -3.06 13.10
CA LEU A 78 -4.04 -3.13 12.12
C LEU A 78 -4.02 -1.94 11.14
N CYS A 79 -4.99 -1.05 11.24
CA CYS A 79 -5.15 0.06 10.31
C CYS A 79 -5.13 1.37 11.07
N GLN A 80 -3.98 2.03 11.09
CA GLN A 80 -3.92 3.43 11.46
C GLN A 80 -4.35 4.24 10.23
N PRO A 81 -5.26 5.23 10.36
CA PRO A 81 -5.40 6.24 9.33
C PRO A 81 -4.00 6.84 9.15
N CYS A 82 -3.44 6.70 7.95
CA CYS A 82 -2.25 7.45 7.60
C CYS A 82 -2.68 8.91 7.47
N LEU A 83 -2.67 9.62 8.59
CA LEU A 83 -2.28 11.02 8.58
C LEU A 83 -0.83 11.00 8.10
N LEU A 84 -0.63 11.01 6.78
CA LEU A 84 0.68 11.22 6.21
C LEU A 84 1.24 12.48 6.87
N PRO A 85 2.35 12.42 7.62
CA PRO A 85 3.07 13.63 7.93
C PRO A 85 3.47 14.25 6.59
N GLU A 86 3.58 15.57 6.56
CA GLU A 86 4.00 16.43 5.44
C GLU A 86 5.42 16.12 4.90
N SER A 87 5.85 14.88 4.95
CA SER A 87 7.19 14.39 4.65
C SER A 87 7.11 13.21 3.69
N PHE A 88 6.39 13.37 2.58
CA PHE A 88 6.97 12.87 1.32
C PHE A 88 8.11 13.84 1.01
N PRO A 89 9.38 13.40 0.92
CA PRO A 89 10.42 14.28 0.40
C PRO A 89 9.96 14.68 -1.00
N HIS A 90 9.74 15.97 -1.21
CA HIS A 90 9.60 16.52 -2.55
C HIS A 90 10.84 16.09 -3.33
N ILE A 91 10.67 15.12 -4.23
CA ILE A 91 11.69 14.77 -5.21
C ILE A 91 11.66 15.94 -6.20
N HIS A 92 12.60 16.88 -6.00
CA HIS A 92 12.95 17.93 -6.95
C HIS A 92 13.83 17.38 -8.07
#